data_AF-A0A6J6FKI9-F1
#
_entry.id   AF-A0A6J6FKI9-F1
#
_cell.length_a   1.000
_cell.length_b   1.000
_cell.length_c   1.000
_cell.angle_alpha   90.00
_cell.angle_beta   90.00
_cell.angle_gamma   90.00
#
_symmetry.space_group_name_H-M   'P 1'
#
loop_
_entity.id
_entity.type
_entity.pdbx_description
1 polymer ?
#
loop_
_entity_poly.entity_id
_entity_poly.type
_entity_poly.pdbx_seq_one_letter_code
_entity_poly.pdbx_strand_id
1 'polypeptide(L)'
;MAAKTKYSITYAEVSYGTKYNLKSTAVGNASGNFALPTGDATAAFLGSATVDAKGIFKFDYATKEAGAYTIGVITYMLGDSDYKDKAAVPAIKQWANLVISPACTNLAPDFIAITGNLKKYADAAIAKLG
;
A
#
# COMPACT_ATOMS: atom_id res chain seq x y z
N MET A 1 -21.52 1.49 -10.89
CA MET A 1 -22.41 0.31 -10.85
C MET A 1 -22.94 0.05 -9.44
N ALA A 2 -22.09 -0.18 -8.43
CA ALA A 2 -22.56 -0.46 -7.07
C ALA A 2 -23.46 0.63 -6.44
N ALA A 3 -23.11 1.92 -6.63
CA ALA A 3 -23.92 3.03 -6.10
C ALA A 3 -25.32 3.16 -6.74
N LYS A 4 -25.57 2.51 -7.89
CA LYS A 4 -26.82 2.63 -8.64
C LYS A 4 -27.74 1.42 -8.52
N THR A 5 -27.22 0.29 -8.02
CA THR A 5 -27.97 -0.97 -7.93
C THR A 5 -28.06 -1.39 -6.47
N LYS A 6 -29.28 -1.36 -5.93
CA LYS A 6 -29.55 -1.70 -4.52
C LYS A 6 -29.00 -3.08 -4.18
N TYR A 7 -28.46 -3.23 -2.97
CA TYR A 7 -27.87 -4.47 -2.45
C TYR A 7 -26.64 -5.00 -3.20
N SER A 8 -26.02 -4.19 -4.06
CA SER A 8 -24.76 -4.56 -4.69
C SER A 8 -23.58 -4.46 -3.71
N ILE A 9 -22.64 -5.39 -3.86
CA ILE A 9 -21.34 -5.39 -3.19
C ILE A 9 -20.26 -5.23 -4.25
N THR A 10 -19.22 -4.45 -3.95
CA THR A 10 -18.06 -4.26 -4.82
C THR A 10 -16.80 -4.17 -3.98
N TYR A 11 -15.64 -4.41 -4.60
CA TYR A 11 -14.34 -4.05 -4.05
C TYR A 11 -13.84 -2.79 -4.75
N ALA A 12 -13.29 -1.86 -3.98
CA ALA A 12 -12.68 -0.63 -4.46
C ALA A 12 -11.71 -0.11 -3.40
N GLU A 13 -10.76 0.72 -3.81
CA GLU A 13 -9.95 1.49 -2.86
C GLU A 13 -10.86 2.49 -2.11
N VAL A 14 -10.54 2.77 -0.84
CA VAL A 14 -11.39 3.51 0.11
C VAL A 14 -11.76 4.90 -0.42
N SER A 15 -10.85 5.61 -1.07
CA SER A 15 -11.14 6.94 -1.64
C SER A 15 -12.27 6.90 -2.69
N TYR A 16 -12.40 5.82 -3.46
CA TYR A 16 -13.51 5.63 -4.39
C TYR A 16 -14.83 5.36 -3.65
N GLY A 17 -14.79 4.61 -2.56
CA GLY A 17 -15.93 4.41 -1.69
C GLY A 17 -16.48 5.73 -1.18
N THR A 18 -15.60 6.56 -0.61
CA THR A 18 -15.92 7.92 -0.13
C THR A 18 -16.46 8.79 -1.25
N LYS A 19 -15.78 8.84 -2.40
CA LYS A 19 -16.19 9.64 -3.57
C LYS A 19 -17.59 9.32 -4.08
N TYR A 20 -18.00 8.05 -4.03
CA TYR A 20 -19.30 7.60 -4.51
C TYR A 20 -20.32 7.37 -3.40
N ASN A 21 -20.05 7.86 -2.18
CA ASN A 21 -20.92 7.73 -1.00
C ASN A 21 -21.31 6.28 -0.71
N LEU A 22 -20.36 5.36 -0.90
CA LEU A 22 -20.49 3.95 -0.55
C LEU A 22 -19.91 3.71 0.84
N LYS A 23 -20.54 2.83 1.61
CA LYS A 23 -20.03 2.43 2.92
C LYS A 23 -18.94 1.37 2.77
N SER A 24 -17.82 1.58 3.44
CA SER A 24 -16.83 0.53 3.70
C SER A 24 -17.36 -0.44 4.75
N THR A 25 -16.94 -1.70 4.67
CA THR A 25 -17.29 -2.73 5.65
C THR A 25 -16.07 -3.20 6.40
N ALA A 26 -16.27 -3.68 7.64
CA ALA A 26 -15.23 -4.39 8.35
C ALA A 26 -15.05 -5.80 7.74
N VAL A 27 -13.81 -6.28 7.71
CA VAL A 27 -13.45 -7.61 7.20
C VAL A 27 -12.83 -8.43 8.33
N GLY A 28 -13.25 -9.70 8.43
CA GLY A 28 -12.73 -10.65 9.40
C GLY A 28 -11.32 -11.12 9.05
N ASN A 29 -10.45 -11.24 10.04
CA ASN A 29 -9.12 -11.82 9.89
C ASN A 29 -9.00 -13.20 10.59
N ALA A 30 -7.85 -13.86 10.49
CA ALA A 30 -7.66 -15.22 11.03
C ALA A 30 -7.65 -15.30 12.57
N SER A 31 -7.65 -14.16 13.28
CA SER A 31 -7.87 -14.11 14.73
C SER A 31 -9.36 -14.03 15.13
N GLY A 32 -10.28 -13.97 14.16
CA GLY A 32 -11.71 -13.79 14.40
C GLY A 32 -12.13 -12.33 14.64
N ASN A 33 -11.18 -11.39 14.55
CA ASN A 33 -11.44 -9.96 14.68
C ASN A 33 -11.91 -9.35 13.36
N PHE A 34 -12.80 -8.37 13.43
CA PHE A 34 -13.25 -7.58 12.29
C PHE A 34 -12.63 -6.18 12.35
N ALA A 35 -11.93 -5.78 11.28
CA ALA A 35 -11.28 -4.48 11.18
C ALA A 35 -11.87 -3.67 10.02
N LEU A 36 -12.01 -2.35 10.20
CA LEU A 36 -12.29 -1.42 9.10
C LEU A 36 -10.99 -1.14 8.31
N PRO A 37 -11.08 -0.68 7.04
CA PRO A 37 -9.92 -0.33 6.24
C PRO A 37 -9.33 1.02 6.67
N THR A 38 -8.71 1.07 7.84
CA THR A 38 -7.97 2.24 8.32
C THR A 38 -6.49 2.13 7.95
N GLY A 39 -5.78 3.25 8.03
CA GLY A 39 -4.33 3.25 7.84
C GLY A 39 -3.62 2.32 8.83
N ASP A 40 -3.95 2.40 10.11
CA ASP A 40 -3.35 1.56 11.16
C ASP A 40 -3.65 0.07 10.94
N ALA A 41 -4.88 -0.28 10.58
CA ALA A 41 -5.28 -1.65 10.31
C ALA A 41 -4.56 -2.24 9.08
N THR A 42 -4.33 -1.40 8.05
CA THR A 42 -3.54 -1.76 6.88
C THR A 42 -2.07 -1.94 7.24
N ALA A 43 -1.50 -1.03 8.05
CA ALA A 43 -0.13 -1.11 8.51
C ALA A 43 0.13 -2.38 9.35
N ALA A 44 -0.81 -2.76 10.23
CA ALA A 44 -0.75 -4.00 10.99
C ALA A 44 -0.71 -5.24 10.08
N PHE A 45 -1.52 -5.26 9.01
CA PHE A 45 -1.48 -6.35 8.02
C PHE A 45 -0.14 -6.40 7.27
N LEU A 46 0.33 -5.26 6.75
CA LEU A 46 1.60 -5.19 6.03
C LEU A 46 2.80 -5.52 6.93
N GLY A 47 2.72 -5.22 8.22
CA GLY A 47 3.75 -5.56 9.21
C GLY A 47 3.94 -7.07 9.40
N SER A 48 2.91 -7.88 9.12
CA SER A 48 3.00 -9.35 9.14
C SER A 48 3.54 -9.96 7.85
N ALA A 49 3.70 -9.17 6.79
CA ALA A 49 4.20 -9.64 5.51
C ALA A 49 5.72 -9.86 5.53
N THR A 50 6.18 -10.75 4.65
CA THR A 50 7.60 -10.86 4.31
C THR A 50 7.87 -10.19 2.98
N VAL A 51 9.09 -9.67 2.78
CA VAL A 51 9.47 -8.99 1.55
C VAL A 51 10.70 -9.69 0.98
N ASP A 52 10.64 -10.09 -0.29
CA ASP A 52 11.75 -10.76 -0.96
C ASP A 52 12.87 -9.77 -1.37
N ALA A 53 13.96 -10.30 -1.92
CA ALA A 53 15.10 -9.48 -2.36
C ALA A 53 14.80 -8.51 -3.52
N LYS A 54 13.68 -8.72 -4.23
CA LYS A 54 13.17 -7.86 -5.30
C LYS A 54 12.18 -6.81 -4.78
N GLY A 55 11.85 -6.83 -3.49
CA GLY A 55 10.87 -5.93 -2.88
C GLY A 55 9.43 -6.40 -3.03
N ILE A 56 9.18 -7.65 -3.46
CA ILE A 56 7.83 -8.18 -3.61
C ILE A 56 7.32 -8.66 -2.25
N PHE A 57 6.12 -8.23 -1.90
CA PHE A 57 5.49 -8.59 -0.63
C PHE A 57 4.82 -9.95 -0.77
N LYS A 58 5.11 -10.82 0.19
CA LYS A 58 4.35 -12.02 0.46
C LYS A 58 3.52 -11.78 1.71
N PHE A 59 2.24 -11.48 1.51
CA PHE A 59 1.28 -11.21 2.56
C PHE A 59 0.95 -12.47 3.37
N ASP A 60 0.84 -12.30 4.69
CA ASP A 60 0.37 -13.35 5.59
C ASP A 60 -1.13 -13.19 5.86
N TYR A 61 -1.96 -13.79 4.99
CA TYR A 61 -3.41 -13.80 5.18
C TYR A 61 -3.87 -14.63 6.39
N ALA A 62 -3.00 -15.45 6.98
CA ALA A 62 -3.25 -16.20 8.21
C ALA A 62 -2.83 -15.42 9.47
N THR A 63 -2.40 -14.16 9.33
CA THR A 63 -1.98 -13.32 10.45
C THR A 63 -3.04 -13.27 11.54
N LYS A 64 -2.59 -13.40 12.78
CA LYS A 64 -3.41 -13.25 13.98
C LYS A 64 -3.26 -11.89 14.64
N GLU A 65 -2.57 -10.95 13.98
CA GLU A 65 -2.42 -9.58 14.47
C GLU A 65 -3.79 -8.94 14.67
N ALA A 66 -4.06 -8.50 15.90
CA ALA A 66 -5.34 -7.92 16.25
C ALA A 66 -5.54 -6.61 15.48
N GLY A 67 -6.70 -6.44 14.85
CA GLY A 67 -6.99 -5.25 14.04
C GLY A 67 -6.37 -5.23 12.64
N ALA A 68 -5.66 -6.27 12.21
CA ALA A 68 -5.15 -6.35 10.83
C ALA A 68 -6.29 -6.44 9.81
N TYR A 69 -6.33 -5.50 8.86
CA TYR A 69 -7.24 -5.51 7.72
C TYR A 69 -6.61 -6.24 6.53
N THR A 70 -7.08 -7.45 6.24
CA THR A 70 -6.43 -8.40 5.31
C THR A 70 -6.57 -8.07 3.83
N ILE A 71 -7.26 -6.97 3.48
CA ILE A 71 -7.31 -6.42 2.11
C ILE A 71 -6.41 -5.17 2.01
N GLY A 72 -5.46 -5.01 2.92
CA GLY A 72 -4.39 -4.02 2.79
C GLY A 72 -3.46 -4.35 1.62
N VAL A 73 -3.22 -3.39 0.73
CA VAL A 73 -2.37 -3.57 -0.46
C VAL A 73 -1.24 -2.55 -0.48
N ILE A 74 -0.16 -2.87 -1.19
CA ILE A 74 0.97 -1.97 -1.43
C ILE A 74 0.98 -1.54 -2.89
N THR A 75 1.32 -0.27 -3.14
CA THR A 75 1.54 0.24 -4.50
C THR A 75 3.02 0.13 -4.86
N TYR A 76 3.31 -0.32 -6.08
CA TYR A 76 4.68 -0.48 -6.58
C TYR A 76 5.03 0.58 -7.62
N MET A 77 6.21 1.19 -7.46
CA MET A 77 6.93 1.78 -8.57
C MET A 77 7.79 0.69 -9.21
N LEU A 78 7.63 0.45 -10.51
CA LEU A 78 8.53 -0.38 -11.29
C LEU A 78 9.62 0.50 -11.88
N GLY A 79 10.88 0.08 -11.75
CA GLY A 79 12.00 0.79 -12.33
C GLY A 79 13.12 -0.16 -12.72
N ASP A 80 13.81 0.18 -13.80
CA ASP A 80 14.91 -0.61 -14.33
C ASP A 80 16.19 -0.42 -13.51
N SER A 81 16.96 -1.50 -13.38
CA SER A 81 18.31 -1.44 -12.84
C SER A 81 19.35 -1.00 -13.88
N ASP A 82 18.95 -0.87 -15.14
CA ASP A 82 19.80 -0.48 -16.27
C ASP A 82 18.97 0.28 -17.30
N TYR A 83 18.67 1.55 -17.01
CA TYR A 83 17.96 2.43 -17.93
C TYR A 83 18.83 2.74 -19.15
N LYS A 84 18.22 2.71 -20.34
CA LYS A 84 18.90 3.11 -21.59
C LYS A 84 19.32 4.59 -21.57
N ASP A 85 18.45 5.46 -21.04
CA ASP A 85 18.75 6.86 -20.84
C ASP A 85 19.31 7.10 -19.43
N LYS A 86 20.64 7.12 -19.34
CA LYS A 86 21.35 7.36 -18.08
C LYS A 86 21.17 8.78 -17.55
N ALA A 87 20.84 9.76 -18.40
CA ALA A 87 20.63 11.14 -17.98
C ALA A 87 19.32 11.31 -17.20
N ALA A 88 18.34 10.42 -17.40
CA ALA A 88 17.07 10.44 -16.66
C ALA A 88 17.15 9.85 -15.24
N VAL A 89 18.13 8.99 -14.96
CA VAL A 89 18.27 8.26 -13.68
C VAL A 89 18.22 9.17 -12.45
N PRO A 90 18.92 10.33 -12.40
CA PRO A 90 18.84 11.25 -11.26
C PRO A 90 17.42 11.74 -10.99
N ALA A 91 16.68 12.10 -12.04
CA ALA A 91 15.30 12.58 -11.92
C ALA A 91 14.36 11.45 -11.47
N ILE A 92 14.55 10.23 -11.96
CA ILE A 92 13.78 9.05 -11.54
C ILE A 92 14.00 8.76 -10.05
N LYS A 93 15.26 8.79 -9.58
CA LYS A 93 15.58 8.64 -8.15
C LYS A 93 14.98 9.77 -7.32
N GLN A 94 15.03 11.01 -7.80
CA GLN A 94 14.42 12.14 -7.11
C GLN A 94 12.90 11.97 -6.99
N TRP A 95 12.23 11.55 -8.05
CA TRP A 95 10.79 11.28 -8.02
C TRP A 95 10.44 10.15 -7.06
N ALA A 96 11.17 9.03 -7.10
CA ALA A 96 10.94 7.91 -6.19
C ALA A 96 11.09 8.31 -4.72
N ASN A 97 12.12 9.10 -4.40
CA ASN A 97 12.32 9.65 -3.05
C ASN A 97 11.19 10.61 -2.64
N LEU A 98 10.71 11.44 -3.55
CA LEU A 98 9.59 12.35 -3.28
C LEU A 98 8.31 11.58 -2.94
N VAL A 99 7.97 10.56 -3.73
CA VAL A 99 6.74 9.76 -3.56
C VAL A 99 6.65 9.10 -2.18
N ILE A 100 7.78 8.60 -1.66
CA ILE A 100 7.82 7.95 -0.34
C ILE A 100 8.09 8.94 0.82
N SER A 101 8.17 10.23 0.54
CA SER A 101 8.44 11.27 1.55
C SER A 101 7.15 11.77 2.21
N PRO A 102 7.23 12.29 3.45
CA PRO A 102 6.11 12.95 4.11
C PRO A 102 5.50 14.09 3.30
N ALA A 103 6.31 14.80 2.50
CA ALA A 103 5.83 15.89 1.65
C ALA A 103 4.82 15.41 0.60
N CYS A 104 4.91 14.15 0.14
CA CYS A 104 3.93 13.55 -0.75
C CYS A 104 2.84 12.80 0.02
N THR A 105 3.22 11.94 0.98
CA THR A 105 2.25 11.07 1.66
C THR A 105 1.25 11.85 2.50
N ASN A 106 1.62 13.00 3.07
CA ASN A 106 0.69 13.83 3.84
C ASN A 106 -0.39 14.49 2.98
N LEU A 107 -0.22 14.53 1.65
CA LEU A 107 -1.23 15.03 0.71
C LEU A 107 -2.26 13.96 0.32
N ALA A 108 -2.05 12.71 0.73
CA ALA A 108 -2.84 11.56 0.33
C ALA A 108 -3.36 10.81 1.58
N PRO A 109 -4.36 11.36 2.30
CA PRO A 109 -4.80 10.84 3.59
C PRO A 109 -5.43 9.43 3.53
N ASP A 110 -5.83 8.99 2.33
CA ASP A 110 -6.36 7.64 2.09
C ASP A 110 -5.26 6.57 1.98
N PHE A 111 -3.98 6.99 1.96
CA PHE A 111 -2.82 6.11 1.89
C PHE A 111 -1.99 6.21 3.16
N ILE A 112 -1.28 5.13 3.50
CA ILE A 112 -0.31 5.13 4.59
C ILE A 112 1.10 5.36 4.07
N ALA A 113 1.86 6.19 4.77
CA ALA A 113 3.28 6.32 4.52
C ALA A 113 4.00 5.01 4.89
N ILE A 114 4.91 4.56 4.02
CA ILE A 114 5.82 3.48 4.37
C ILE A 114 6.85 3.97 5.38
N THR A 115 6.96 3.28 6.51
CA THR A 115 7.90 3.62 7.59
C THR A 115 8.70 2.38 8.02
N GLY A 116 9.68 2.56 8.91
CA GLY A 116 10.45 1.47 9.49
C GLY A 116 11.07 0.53 8.45
N ASN A 117 10.80 -0.78 8.59
CA ASN A 117 11.32 -1.80 7.68
C ASN A 117 10.77 -1.67 6.25
N LEU A 118 9.53 -1.22 6.07
CA LEU A 118 8.96 -1.04 4.73
C LEU A 118 9.70 0.06 3.96
N LYS A 119 10.04 1.15 4.65
CA LYS A 119 10.84 2.23 4.05
C LYS A 119 12.23 1.75 3.65
N LYS A 120 12.89 0.91 4.47
CA LYS A 120 14.21 0.35 4.15
C LYS A 120 14.20 -0.44 2.84
N TYR A 121 13.15 -1.22 2.58
CA TYR A 121 13.01 -1.94 1.30
C TYR A 121 12.87 -0.98 0.11
N ALA A 122 12.09 0.08 0.24
CA ALA A 122 11.96 1.09 -0.80
C ALA A 122 13.28 1.83 -1.06
N ASP A 123 13.99 2.25 -0.01
CA ASP A 123 15.30 2.91 -0.14
C ASP A 123 16.32 2.01 -0.86
N ALA A 124 16.34 0.72 -0.52
CA ALA A 124 17.21 -0.27 -1.18
C ALA A 124 16.83 -0.48 -2.66
N ALA A 125 15.53 -0.44 -3.00
CA ALA A 125 15.07 -0.53 -4.38
C ALA A 125 15.46 0.72 -5.19
N ILE A 126 15.31 1.92 -4.61
CA ILE A 126 15.71 3.18 -5.24
C ILE A 126 17.22 3.21 -5.52
N ALA A 127 18.03 2.68 -4.60
CA ALA A 127 19.47 2.59 -4.79
C ALA A 127 19.86 1.75 -6.02
N LYS A 128 19.07 0.72 -6.35
CA LYS A 128 19.30 -0.17 -7.51
C LYS A 128 18.91 0.43 -8.86
N LEU A 129 18.18 1.55 -8.90
CA LEU A 129 17.85 2.23 -10.15
C LEU A 129 19.14 2.74 -10.82
N GLY A 130 19.30 2.54 -12.14
CA GLY A 130 20.50 3.03 -12.83
C GLY A 130 20.75 2.47 -14.21
#